data_AF-A0A4Q4SHQ4-F1
#
_entry.id   AF-A0A4Q4SHQ4-F1
#
_cell.length_a   1.000
_cell.length_b   1.000
_cell.length_c   1.000
_cell.angle_alpha   90.00
_cell.angle_beta   90.00
_cell.angle_gamma   90.00
#
_symmetry.space_group_name_H-M   'P 1'
#
loop_
_entity.id
_entity.type
_entity.pdbx_description
1 polymer ?
#
loop_
_entity_poly.entity_id
_entity_poly.type
_entity_poly.pdbx_seq_one_letter_code
_entity_poly.pdbx_strand_id
1 'polypeptide(L)'
;MSYWEFLRFKRLPLRPPQTIDAEADLPTSSDYEYDPRPPNATLDKPGISKHEFEVYVRLCLDPCWLSSLPILHTCRTVEDSAVNIIDKIPRYKKSLKQLAQGDEHVWGIRARYVVSGVRVIALHVAILCISFGVWIWWQWKHPDDLQGAAVALTTVFLLVSTFWSATGVLKDLR
;
A
#
# COMPACT_ATOMS: atom_id res chain seq x y z
N MET A 1 -12.14 -5.51 -12.06
CA MET A 1 -11.02 -6.21 -11.39
C MET A 1 -11.39 -6.42 -9.92
N SER A 2 -11.78 -7.63 -9.56
CA SER A 2 -12.06 -8.04 -8.18
C SER A 2 -10.73 -8.22 -7.44
N TYR A 3 -10.63 -7.75 -6.18
CA TYR A 3 -9.35 -7.71 -5.45
C TYR A 3 -9.45 -8.50 -4.14
N TRP A 4 -9.66 -9.79 -4.30
CA TRP A 4 -8.94 -10.75 -3.49
C TRP A 4 -7.98 -11.45 -4.42
N GLU A 5 -6.76 -10.96 -4.51
CA GLU A 5 -5.68 -11.79 -5.05
C GLU A 5 -5.23 -12.71 -3.91
N PHE A 6 -6.11 -13.62 -3.49
CA PHE A 6 -5.64 -14.85 -2.87
C PHE A 6 -4.90 -15.60 -3.98
N LEU A 7 -3.61 -15.35 -4.02
CA LEU A 7 -2.76 -16.01 -4.98
C LEU A 7 -2.46 -17.36 -4.40
N ARG A 8 -2.59 -18.36 -5.26
CA ARG A 8 -1.99 -19.64 -5.01
C ARG A 8 -0.49 -19.46 -5.20
N PHE A 9 0.26 -19.39 -4.11
CA PHE A 9 1.70 -19.35 -4.16
C PHE A 9 2.23 -20.76 -4.38
N LYS A 10 2.93 -20.95 -5.49
CA LYS A 10 3.70 -22.17 -5.72
C LYS A 10 5.09 -22.00 -5.10
N ARG A 11 5.48 -22.90 -4.21
CA ARG A 11 6.84 -22.89 -3.66
C ARG A 11 7.80 -23.48 -4.69
N LEU A 12 8.86 -22.73 -5.02
CA LEU A 12 9.95 -23.25 -5.84
C LEU A 12 10.94 -24.02 -4.96
N PRO A 13 11.47 -25.16 -5.44
CA PRO A 13 12.50 -25.93 -4.74
C PRO A 13 13.89 -25.27 -4.86
N LEU A 14 13.99 -23.98 -4.53
CA LEU A 14 15.21 -23.18 -4.56
C LEU A 14 15.72 -22.93 -3.13
N ARG A 15 17.02 -22.63 -2.98
CA ARG A 15 17.61 -22.10 -1.74
C ARG A 15 18.16 -20.69 -2.00
N PRO A 16 17.66 -19.64 -1.32
CA PRO A 16 16.54 -19.63 -0.38
C PRO A 16 15.19 -19.96 -1.07
N PRO A 17 14.20 -20.49 -0.34
CA PRO A 17 12.89 -20.82 -0.91
C PRO A 17 12.23 -19.56 -1.46
N GLN A 18 11.87 -19.61 -2.73
CA GLN A 18 11.12 -18.56 -3.40
C GLN A 18 9.69 -19.04 -3.66
N THR A 19 8.76 -18.10 -3.74
CA THR A 19 7.38 -18.37 -4.14
C THR A 19 7.09 -17.61 -5.42
N ILE A 20 6.38 -18.27 -6.33
CA ILE A 20 5.82 -17.65 -7.53
C ILE A 20 4.32 -17.53 -7.37
N ASP A 21 3.81 -16.38 -7.83
CA ASP A 21 2.39 -16.11 -7.94
C ASP A 21 1.81 -17.04 -9.02
N ALA A 22 0.91 -17.96 -8.65
CA ALA A 22 0.05 -18.64 -9.62
C ALA A 22 -1.28 -17.88 -9.74
N GLU A 23 -2.25 -18.45 -10.46
CA GLU A 23 -3.56 -17.83 -10.69
C GLU A 23 -4.28 -17.48 -9.38
N ALA A 24 -5.11 -16.43 -9.46
CA ALA A 24 -5.98 -16.02 -8.37
C ALA A 24 -7.09 -17.07 -8.20
N ASP A 25 -7.14 -17.71 -7.05
CA ASP A 25 -8.10 -18.76 -6.72
C ASP A 25 -8.45 -18.73 -5.24
N LEU A 26 -9.67 -19.14 -4.90
CA LEU A 26 -10.09 -19.27 -3.51
C LEU A 26 -9.62 -20.62 -2.96
N PRO A 27 -9.17 -20.68 -1.68
CA PRO A 27 -8.76 -21.95 -1.09
C PRO A 27 -9.97 -22.90 -0.98
N THR A 28 -10.00 -23.94 -1.80
CA THR A 28 -11.04 -24.98 -1.75
C THR A 28 -10.72 -26.08 -0.73
N SER A 29 -9.46 -26.17 -0.29
CA SER A 29 -9.03 -27.15 0.71
C SER A 29 -9.68 -26.91 2.07
N SER A 30 -10.05 -28.01 2.74
CA SER A 30 -10.55 -28.01 4.12
C SER A 30 -9.53 -27.47 5.14
N ASP A 31 -8.27 -27.38 4.75
CA ASP A 31 -7.17 -26.88 5.58
C ASP A 31 -7.23 -25.36 5.83
N TYR A 32 -8.05 -24.61 5.09
CA TYR A 32 -8.25 -23.17 5.27
C TYR A 32 -9.59 -22.86 5.90
N GLU A 33 -9.62 -22.21 7.06
CA GLU A 33 -10.83 -21.76 7.74
C GLU A 33 -11.20 -20.33 7.31
N TYR A 34 -12.41 -20.15 6.79
CA TYR A 34 -13.04 -18.86 6.47
C TYR A 34 -14.52 -19.02 6.13
N ASP A 35 -15.30 -17.95 6.21
CA ASP A 35 -16.73 -17.87 5.85
C ASP A 35 -17.04 -16.51 5.18
N PRO A 36 -17.78 -16.40 4.06
CA PRO A 36 -18.39 -17.47 3.26
C PRO A 36 -17.36 -18.34 2.52
N ARG A 37 -17.65 -19.65 2.41
CA ARG A 37 -16.93 -20.58 1.51
C ARG A 37 -17.64 -20.72 0.16
N PRO A 38 -16.93 -21.14 -0.91
CA PRO A 38 -17.56 -21.61 -2.14
C PRO A 38 -18.64 -22.67 -1.84
N PRO A 39 -19.83 -22.60 -2.47
CA PRO A 39 -20.21 -21.75 -3.60
C PRO A 39 -20.70 -20.33 -3.24
N ASN A 40 -20.87 -20.02 -1.95
CA ASN A 40 -21.41 -18.74 -1.49
C ASN A 40 -20.41 -17.58 -1.67
N ALA A 41 -19.12 -17.87 -1.51
CA ALA A 41 -18.04 -16.98 -1.91
C ALA A 41 -17.59 -17.30 -3.34
N THR A 42 -17.62 -16.30 -4.20
CA THR A 42 -17.10 -16.36 -5.57
C THR A 42 -16.07 -15.25 -5.78
N LEU A 43 -15.26 -15.36 -6.84
CA LEU A 43 -14.31 -14.31 -7.22
C LEU A 43 -14.99 -12.94 -7.40
N ASP A 44 -16.23 -12.91 -7.89
CA ASP A 44 -17.00 -11.68 -8.10
C ASP A 44 -17.68 -11.16 -6.82
N LYS A 45 -17.88 -12.02 -5.82
CA LYS A 45 -18.50 -11.68 -4.52
C LYS A 45 -17.71 -12.29 -3.35
N PRO A 46 -16.56 -11.72 -3.02
CA PRO A 46 -15.59 -12.39 -2.16
C PRO A 46 -15.74 -12.11 -0.65
N GLY A 47 -16.92 -11.70 -0.18
CA GLY A 47 -17.22 -11.52 1.26
C GLY A 47 -16.72 -10.22 1.92
N ILE A 48 -15.55 -9.69 1.53
CA ILE A 48 -15.06 -8.33 1.83
C ILE A 48 -14.76 -7.62 0.50
N SER A 49 -14.95 -6.31 0.43
CA SER A 49 -14.51 -5.55 -0.75
C SER A 49 -13.05 -5.11 -0.62
N LYS A 50 -12.42 -4.79 -1.77
CA LYS A 50 -11.08 -4.19 -1.83
C LYS A 50 -10.94 -2.99 -0.90
N HIS A 51 -11.90 -2.08 -1.02
CA HIS A 51 -11.88 -0.81 -0.34
C HIS A 51 -11.97 -1.02 1.18
N GLU A 52 -12.84 -1.92 1.63
CA GLU A 52 -12.96 -2.29 3.03
C GLU A 52 -11.65 -2.86 3.58
N PHE A 53 -11.04 -3.84 2.91
CA PHE A 53 -9.78 -4.44 3.36
C PHE A 53 -8.65 -3.41 3.47
N GLU A 54 -8.50 -2.54 2.45
CA GLU A 54 -7.49 -1.47 2.47
C GLU A 54 -7.70 -0.50 3.64
N VAL A 55 -8.96 -0.16 3.94
CA VAL A 55 -9.28 0.68 5.10
C VAL A 55 -8.88 -0.02 6.39
N TYR A 56 -9.25 -1.29 6.58
CA TYR A 56 -8.91 -2.04 7.81
C TYR A 56 -7.40 -2.20 8.02
N VAL A 57 -6.67 -2.61 6.98
CA VAL A 57 -5.21 -2.79 7.09
C VAL A 57 -4.49 -1.46 7.36
N ARG A 58 -4.93 -0.36 6.74
CA ARG A 58 -4.36 0.97 7.01
C ARG A 58 -4.56 1.40 8.46
N LEU A 59 -5.73 1.13 9.04
CA LEU A 59 -5.98 1.42 10.46
C LEU A 59 -5.03 0.65 11.38
N CYS A 60 -4.62 -0.57 11.02
CA CYS A 60 -3.66 -1.35 11.81
C CYS A 60 -2.19 -0.93 11.63
N LEU A 61 -1.80 -0.51 10.42
CA LEU A 61 -0.39 -0.26 10.08
C LEU A 61 0.08 1.17 10.33
N ASP A 62 -0.79 2.16 10.16
CA ASP A 62 -0.45 3.57 10.33
C ASP A 62 -1.04 4.10 11.66
N PRO A 63 -0.30 3.99 12.79
CA PRO A 63 -0.75 4.63 14.02
C PRO A 63 -0.90 6.13 13.78
N CYS A 64 -2.07 6.67 14.11
CA CYS A 64 -2.30 8.09 13.92
C CYS A 64 -1.42 8.89 14.88
N TRP A 65 -0.45 9.64 14.34
CA TRP A 65 0.44 10.51 15.11
C TRP A 65 -0.29 11.65 15.83
N LEU A 66 -1.47 12.04 15.32
CA LEU A 66 -2.37 13.03 15.92
C LEU A 66 -3.35 12.40 16.95
N SER A 67 -3.22 11.11 17.26
CA SER A 67 -4.10 10.43 18.23
C SER A 67 -4.07 11.06 19.63
N SER A 68 -2.98 11.74 19.97
CA SER A 68 -2.83 12.48 21.24
C SER A 68 -3.58 13.82 21.27
N LEU A 69 -4.14 14.29 20.16
CA LEU A 69 -4.86 15.56 20.04
C LEU A 69 -6.35 15.33 19.67
N PRO A 70 -7.18 14.86 20.62
CA PRO A 70 -8.56 14.45 20.37
C PRO A 70 -9.50 15.59 19.94
N ILE A 71 -9.10 16.84 20.15
CA ILE A 71 -9.93 18.03 19.84
C ILE A 71 -9.90 18.39 18.35
N LEU A 72 -8.77 18.11 17.67
CA LEU A 72 -8.56 18.46 16.25
C LEU A 72 -8.65 17.24 15.32
N HIS A 73 -8.70 16.04 15.89
CA HIS A 73 -8.66 14.81 15.13
C HIS A 73 -9.40 13.69 15.85
N THR A 74 -10.33 13.04 15.15
CA THR A 74 -10.98 11.80 15.61
C THR A 74 -10.41 10.63 14.83
N CYS A 75 -9.67 9.74 15.51
CA CYS A 75 -9.20 8.51 14.90
C CYS A 75 -10.40 7.61 14.57
N ARG A 76 -10.45 7.10 13.34
CA ARG A 76 -11.41 6.04 12.99
C ARG A 76 -10.94 4.74 13.65
N THR A 77 -11.76 4.17 14.51
CA THR A 77 -11.53 2.86 15.10
C THR A 77 -12.37 1.81 14.40
N VAL A 78 -11.98 0.56 14.59
CA VAL A 78 -12.74 -0.60 14.14
C VAL A 78 -13.80 -0.87 15.21
N GLU A 79 -15.08 -0.93 14.81
CA GLU A 79 -16.19 -1.25 15.72
C GLU A 79 -16.11 -2.72 16.16
N ASP A 80 -16.58 -3.07 17.36
CA ASP A 80 -16.52 -4.45 17.87
C ASP A 80 -17.25 -5.46 16.96
N SER A 81 -18.21 -4.99 16.17
CA SER A 81 -18.93 -5.75 15.14
C SER A 81 -18.04 -6.22 13.98
N ALA A 82 -16.88 -5.61 13.79
CA ALA A 82 -15.96 -5.88 12.69
C ALA A 82 -15.06 -7.09 12.93
N VAL A 83 -15.13 -7.75 14.09
CA VAL A 83 -14.46 -9.05 14.33
C VAL A 83 -14.88 -10.08 13.27
N ASN A 84 -16.13 -10.02 12.82
CA ASN A 84 -16.66 -10.89 11.77
C ASN A 84 -15.93 -10.77 10.43
N ILE A 85 -15.16 -9.71 10.18
CA ILE A 85 -14.34 -9.57 8.96
C ILE A 85 -13.13 -10.49 8.99
N ILE A 86 -12.59 -10.73 10.17
CA ILE A 86 -11.42 -11.58 10.35
C ILE A 86 -11.76 -13.02 9.96
N ASP A 87 -13.00 -13.46 10.22
CA ASP A 87 -13.49 -14.79 9.85
C ASP A 87 -13.68 -14.95 8.34
N LYS A 88 -13.74 -13.83 7.59
CA LYS A 88 -13.78 -13.85 6.12
C LYS A 88 -12.41 -14.04 5.49
N ILE A 89 -11.33 -13.96 6.28
CA ILE A 89 -9.96 -14.09 5.79
C ILE A 89 -9.49 -15.55 5.96
N PRO A 90 -9.21 -16.29 4.87
CA PRO A 90 -8.57 -17.59 4.89
C PRO A 90 -7.42 -17.75 5.87
N ARG A 91 -7.63 -18.59 6.88
CA ARG A 91 -6.63 -18.96 7.88
C ARG A 91 -6.25 -20.42 7.72
N TYR A 92 -4.96 -20.71 7.57
CA TYR A 92 -4.50 -22.09 7.51
C TYR A 92 -4.54 -22.73 8.91
N LYS A 93 -5.21 -23.89 9.04
CA LYS A 93 -5.45 -24.57 10.34
C LYS A 93 -4.21 -25.22 10.92
N LYS A 94 -3.28 -25.68 10.07
CA LYS A 94 -2.08 -26.42 10.51
C LYS A 94 -0.93 -25.46 10.82
N SER A 95 -0.02 -25.89 11.69
CA SER A 95 1.17 -25.11 12.01
C SER A 95 2.10 -24.95 10.80
N LEU A 96 2.84 -23.83 10.73
CA LEU A 96 3.83 -23.55 9.67
C LEU A 96 4.86 -24.69 9.46
N LYS A 97 5.14 -25.48 10.49
CA LYS A 97 6.05 -26.64 10.43
C LYS A 97 5.46 -27.80 9.61
N GLN A 98 4.14 -28.03 9.69
CA GLN A 98 3.46 -29.05 8.88
C GLN A 98 3.31 -28.62 7.41
N LEU A 99 3.14 -27.32 7.15
CA LEU A 99 3.10 -26.75 5.80
C LEU A 99 4.42 -26.98 5.03
N ALA A 100 5.55 -27.09 5.73
CA ALA A 100 6.85 -27.32 5.11
C ALA A 100 7.02 -28.74 4.52
N GLN A 101 6.15 -29.69 4.89
CA GLN A 101 6.40 -31.12 4.71
C GLN A 101 5.49 -31.79 3.67
N GLY A 102 4.52 -31.08 3.08
CA GLY A 102 3.56 -31.72 2.16
C GLY A 102 2.90 -30.84 1.09
N ASP A 103 2.80 -29.53 1.28
CA ASP A 103 2.04 -28.68 0.35
C ASP A 103 2.94 -27.93 -0.65
N GLU A 104 2.78 -28.24 -1.93
CA GLU A 104 3.43 -27.53 -3.05
C GLU A 104 2.82 -26.12 -3.25
N HIS A 105 1.60 -25.90 -2.74
CA HIS A 105 0.83 -24.69 -2.96
C HIS A 105 0.23 -24.14 -1.66
N VAL A 106 0.34 -22.83 -1.46
CA VAL A 106 -0.17 -22.11 -0.29
C VAL A 106 -1.00 -20.95 -0.78
N TRP A 107 -2.17 -20.72 -0.19
CA TRP A 107 -2.98 -19.54 -0.50
C TRP A 107 -2.66 -18.45 0.50
N GLY A 108 -2.45 -17.23 0.03
CA GLY A 108 -2.14 -16.11 0.90
C GLY A 108 -2.51 -14.78 0.29
N ILE A 109 -2.42 -13.73 1.11
CA ILE A 109 -2.66 -12.36 0.67
C ILE A 109 -1.35 -11.78 0.18
N ARG A 110 -1.33 -11.30 -1.08
CA ARG A 110 -0.19 -10.54 -1.58
C ARG A 110 -0.17 -9.13 -1.01
N ALA A 111 0.83 -8.83 -0.19
CA ALA A 111 1.10 -7.47 0.23
C ALA A 111 1.65 -6.68 -0.97
N ARG A 112 0.85 -5.75 -1.51
CA ARG A 112 1.32 -4.77 -2.49
C ARG A 112 1.69 -3.49 -1.76
N TYR A 113 2.93 -3.02 -1.96
CA TYR A 113 3.31 -1.68 -1.51
C TYR A 113 2.59 -0.63 -2.36
N VAL A 114 1.76 0.19 -1.72
CA VAL A 114 1.07 1.31 -2.37
C VAL A 114 1.63 2.60 -1.79
N VAL A 115 2.31 3.39 -2.63
CA VAL A 115 2.77 4.73 -2.26
C VAL A 115 1.56 5.63 -2.06
N SER A 116 1.46 6.29 -0.90
CA SER A 116 0.40 7.27 -0.65
C SER A 116 0.66 8.54 -1.49
N GLY A 117 -0.21 8.79 -2.48
CA GLY A 117 -0.11 9.98 -3.34
C GLY A 117 -0.18 11.29 -2.56
N VAL A 118 -0.95 11.34 -1.47
CA VAL A 118 -1.03 12.52 -0.58
C VAL A 118 0.31 12.80 0.09
N ARG A 119 1.03 11.77 0.56
CA ARG A 119 2.38 11.94 1.14
C ARG A 119 3.36 12.48 0.09
N VAL A 120 3.30 11.97 -1.14
CA VAL A 120 4.12 12.46 -2.26
C VAL A 120 3.83 13.93 -2.55
N ILE A 121 2.55 14.33 -2.67
CA ILE A 121 2.16 15.72 -2.90
C ILE A 121 2.63 16.62 -1.76
N ALA A 122 2.45 16.23 -0.51
CA ALA A 122 2.88 17.00 0.66
C ALA A 122 4.39 17.26 0.66
N LEU A 123 5.20 16.25 0.29
CA LEU A 123 6.65 16.41 0.15
C LEU A 123 7.00 17.40 -0.97
N HIS A 124 6.32 17.34 -2.11
CA HIS A 124 6.55 18.27 -3.22
C HIS A 124 6.19 19.72 -2.82
N VAL A 125 5.08 19.92 -2.12
CA VAL A 125 4.70 21.23 -1.57
C VAL A 125 5.76 21.73 -0.59
N ALA A 126 6.25 20.88 0.32
CA ALA A 126 7.28 21.26 1.28
C ALA A 126 8.58 21.68 0.57
N ILE A 127 9.02 20.92 -0.44
CA ILE A 127 10.18 21.26 -1.27
C ILE A 127 10.00 22.63 -1.94
N LEU A 128 8.84 22.87 -2.57
CA LEU A 128 8.56 24.15 -3.22
C LEU A 128 8.57 25.31 -2.21
N CYS A 129 7.94 25.15 -1.05
CA CYS A 129 7.95 26.18 0.00
C CYS A 129 9.37 26.53 0.45
N ILE A 130 10.23 25.52 0.64
CA ILE A 130 11.64 25.72 1.00
C ILE A 130 12.37 26.48 -0.12
N SER A 131 12.17 26.08 -1.39
CA SER A 131 12.81 26.73 -2.53
C SER A 131 12.38 28.18 -2.70
N PHE A 132 11.09 28.49 -2.52
CA PHE A 132 10.61 29.87 -2.50
C PHE A 132 11.18 30.65 -1.32
N GLY A 133 11.29 30.04 -0.14
CA GLY A 133 11.94 30.65 1.03
C GLY A 133 13.39 31.04 0.77
N VAL A 134 14.17 30.14 0.16
CA VAL A 134 15.56 30.41 -0.24
C VAL A 134 15.62 31.50 -1.30
N TRP A 135 14.73 31.48 -2.29
CA TRP A 135 14.67 32.50 -3.33
C TRP A 135 14.37 33.89 -2.75
N ILE A 136 13.35 34.03 -1.89
CA ILE A 136 12.99 35.29 -1.24
C ILE A 136 14.15 35.79 -0.36
N TRP A 137 14.76 34.90 0.43
CA TRP A 137 15.90 35.24 1.27
C TRP A 137 17.10 35.72 0.43
N TRP A 138 17.37 35.06 -0.69
CA TRP A 138 18.44 35.46 -1.61
C TRP A 138 18.20 36.84 -2.21
N GLN A 139 16.98 37.11 -2.68
CA GLN A 139 16.59 38.41 -3.23
C GLN A 139 16.77 39.54 -2.21
N TRP A 140 16.47 39.27 -0.94
CA TRP A 140 16.64 40.28 0.10
C TRP A 140 18.11 40.60 0.37
N LYS A 141 18.99 39.60 0.27
CA LYS A 141 20.43 39.74 0.55
C LYS A 141 21.24 40.19 -0.67
N HIS A 142 20.79 39.84 -1.87
CA HIS A 142 21.45 40.09 -3.15
C HIS A 142 20.41 40.61 -4.17
N PRO A 143 19.91 41.86 -4.00
CA PRO A 143 18.82 42.40 -4.82
C PRO A 143 19.18 42.55 -6.30
N ASP A 144 20.48 42.69 -6.60
CA ASP A 144 20.96 42.83 -7.99
C ASP A 144 21.23 41.47 -8.66
N ASP A 145 21.14 40.35 -7.93
CA ASP A 145 21.40 39.00 -8.45
C ASP A 145 20.11 38.19 -8.63
N LEU A 146 19.31 38.60 -9.60
CA LEU A 146 18.07 37.90 -9.94
C LEU A 146 18.32 36.53 -10.58
N GLN A 147 19.43 36.41 -11.32
CA GLN A 147 19.76 35.21 -12.09
C GLN A 147 20.24 34.08 -11.18
N GLY A 148 21.15 34.35 -10.23
CA GLY A 148 21.62 33.37 -9.27
C GLY A 148 20.48 32.80 -8.41
N ALA A 149 19.55 33.65 -7.98
CA ALA A 149 18.35 33.22 -7.26
C ALA A 149 17.47 32.29 -8.10
N ALA A 150 17.24 32.65 -9.38
CA ALA A 150 16.33 31.92 -10.26
C ALA A 150 16.83 30.49 -10.56
N VAL A 151 18.14 30.27 -10.66
CA VAL A 151 18.74 28.96 -10.97
C VAL A 151 18.28 27.88 -10.00
N ALA A 152 18.31 28.15 -8.70
CA ALA A 152 17.89 27.18 -7.68
C ALA A 152 16.40 26.84 -7.81
N LEU A 153 15.56 27.86 -8.00
CA LEU A 153 14.12 27.71 -8.16
C LEU A 153 13.79 26.90 -9.42
N THR A 154 14.34 27.28 -10.57
CA THR A 154 14.11 26.58 -11.84
C THR A 154 14.59 25.13 -11.80
N THR A 155 15.71 24.85 -11.11
CA THR A 155 16.21 23.48 -10.94
C THR A 155 15.19 22.62 -10.19
N VAL A 156 14.62 23.12 -9.09
CA VAL A 156 13.61 22.38 -8.34
C VAL A 156 12.34 22.17 -9.16
N PHE A 157 11.85 23.17 -9.88
CA PHE A 157 10.70 23.00 -10.78
C PHE A 157 10.95 21.93 -11.85
N LEU A 158 12.15 21.90 -12.44
CA LEU A 158 12.53 20.89 -13.42
C LEU A 158 12.56 19.48 -12.81
N LEU A 159 13.11 19.32 -11.61
CA LEU A 159 13.14 18.03 -10.92
C LEU A 159 11.74 17.52 -10.57
N VAL A 160 10.88 18.40 -10.07
CA VAL A 160 9.46 18.08 -9.80
C VAL A 160 8.75 17.70 -11.09
N SER A 161 8.91 18.48 -12.16
CA SER A 161 8.32 18.16 -13.47
C SER A 161 8.80 16.80 -13.98
N THR A 162 10.11 16.52 -13.87
CA THR A 162 10.71 15.26 -14.32
C THR A 162 10.17 14.07 -13.52
N PHE A 163 9.99 14.22 -12.21
CA PHE A 163 9.37 13.20 -11.37
C PHE A 163 7.95 12.83 -11.85
N TRP A 164 7.11 13.83 -12.14
CA TRP A 164 5.74 13.59 -12.60
C TRP A 164 5.70 13.02 -14.03
N SER A 165 6.59 13.48 -14.92
CA SER A 165 6.71 12.91 -16.27
C SER A 165 7.16 11.44 -16.24
N ALA A 166 8.16 11.09 -15.42
CA ALA A 166 8.66 9.74 -15.31
C ALA A 166 7.65 8.78 -14.67
N THR A 167 6.92 9.23 -13.65
CA THR A 167 5.90 8.40 -12.98
C THR A 167 4.68 8.12 -13.84
N GLY A 168 4.36 8.98 -14.83
CA GLY A 168 3.37 8.70 -15.86
C GLY A 168 3.81 7.56 -16.80
N VAL A 169 5.04 7.63 -17.30
CA VAL A 169 5.60 6.64 -18.25
C VAL A 169 5.88 5.29 -17.60
N LEU A 170 6.34 5.26 -16.35
CA LEU A 170 6.66 4.02 -15.63
C LEU A 170 5.42 3.18 -15.27
N LYS A 171 4.22 3.77 -15.29
CA LYS A 171 2.97 3.01 -15.11
C LYS A 171 2.62 2.14 -16.31
N ASP A 172 3.05 2.51 -17.51
CA ASP A 172 2.77 1.75 -18.73
C ASP A 172 3.76 0.58 -18.96
N LEU A 173 4.85 0.54 -18.20
CA LEU A 173 5.89 -0.50 -18.27
C LEU A 173 5.73 -1.61 -17.23
N ARG A 174 4.66 -1.58 -16.42
CA ARG A 174 4.40 -2.54 -15.33
C ARG A 174 3.11 -3.31 -15.57
#